data_AF-A0A6N4AHZ9-F1
#
_entry.id   AF-A0A6N4AHZ9-F1
#
_cell.length_a   1.000
_cell.length_b   1.000
_cell.length_c   1.000
_cell.angle_alpha   90.00
_cell.angle_beta   90.00
_cell.angle_gamma   90.00
#
_symmetry.space_group_name_H-M   'P 1'
#
loop_
_entity.id
_entity.type
_entity.pdbx_description
1 polymer ?
#
loop_
_entity_poly.entity_id
_entity_poly.type
_entity_poly.pdbx_seq_one_letter_code
_entity_poly.pdbx_strand_id
1 'polypeptide(L)'
;MERELPFITISGTEFLIEVENLQLVQRGNPANTISIFEMDDDGNGYSFNYCRNNKTIQGPGWQRPDLVRVHLPELVEMDPEGMAAKYGLPLSDLKGKRDLDVMVDKEALELRLKGRLPTMEIAGHVFYVDIHMDMLRPHDDFQSKGIRFEDLEIYYDNEGTGEYIIPYHPGRREFEDVDLHNMVEFPKDLILVGFPHERFLDPIGCNRKAGYDKLHGLKKTPVKTHFSARAVDLKGTIFQRIMDRNRGRLEKKESRGRRPKQGPRKI
;
A
#
# COMPACT_ATOMS: atom_id res chain seq x y z
N MET A 1 -9.85 -17.86 -27.29
CA MET A 1 -11.11 -18.54 -26.97
C MET A 1 -11.33 -18.30 -25.49
N GLU A 2 -12.42 -17.66 -25.10
CA GLU A 2 -12.71 -17.44 -23.67
C GLU A 2 -12.99 -18.80 -23.03
N ARG A 3 -12.25 -19.12 -21.94
CA ARG A 3 -12.45 -20.36 -21.19
C ARG A 3 -13.69 -20.22 -20.30
N GLU A 4 -14.34 -21.33 -20.02
CA GLU A 4 -15.39 -21.38 -19.00
C GLU A 4 -14.75 -21.27 -17.61
N LEU A 5 -15.19 -20.29 -16.82
CA LEU A 5 -14.69 -20.12 -15.46
C LEU A 5 -15.29 -21.18 -14.52
N PRO A 6 -14.48 -21.79 -13.64
CA PRO A 6 -15.02 -22.63 -12.59
C PRO A 6 -15.88 -21.80 -11.64
N PHE A 7 -16.80 -22.47 -10.95
CA PHE A 7 -17.70 -21.83 -9.99
C PHE A 7 -17.82 -22.64 -8.71
N ILE A 8 -18.24 -21.96 -7.66
CA ILE A 8 -18.56 -22.54 -6.37
C ILE A 8 -19.96 -22.11 -5.92
N THR A 9 -20.60 -22.95 -5.11
CA THR A 9 -21.92 -22.66 -4.56
C THR A 9 -21.82 -22.39 -3.07
N ILE A 10 -22.17 -21.19 -2.65
CA ILE A 10 -22.18 -20.76 -1.25
C ILE A 10 -23.62 -20.48 -0.83
N SER A 11 -24.18 -21.33 0.03
CA SER A 11 -25.58 -21.22 0.49
C SER A 11 -26.59 -21.00 -0.65
N GLY A 12 -26.45 -21.76 -1.74
CA GLY A 12 -27.34 -21.69 -2.92
C GLY A 12 -27.08 -20.51 -3.86
N THR A 13 -26.04 -19.71 -3.62
CA THR A 13 -25.60 -18.67 -4.56
C THR A 13 -24.34 -19.14 -5.29
N GLU A 14 -24.37 -19.11 -6.62
CA GLU A 14 -23.22 -19.47 -7.46
C GLU A 14 -22.30 -18.26 -7.65
N PHE A 15 -21.00 -18.49 -7.48
CA PHE A 15 -19.94 -17.52 -7.75
C PHE A 15 -18.94 -18.10 -8.72
N LEU A 16 -18.67 -17.37 -9.80
CA LEU A 16 -17.54 -17.63 -10.70
C LEU A 16 -16.24 -17.26 -10.00
N ILE A 17 -15.23 -18.10 -10.14
CA ILE A 17 -13.89 -17.83 -9.63
C ILE A 17 -13.13 -17.04 -10.71
N GLU A 18 -12.82 -15.78 -10.43
CA GLU A 18 -12.09 -14.90 -11.34
C GLU A 18 -10.69 -14.64 -10.80
N VAL A 19 -9.74 -15.48 -11.23
CA VAL A 19 -8.32 -15.37 -10.81
C VAL A 19 -7.67 -14.07 -11.28
N GLU A 20 -8.10 -13.52 -12.43
CA GLU A 20 -7.53 -12.29 -12.99
C GLU A 20 -7.58 -11.13 -12.00
N ASN A 21 -8.70 -10.97 -11.30
CA ASN A 21 -8.89 -9.95 -10.27
C ASN A 21 -8.84 -10.51 -8.83
N LEU A 22 -8.59 -11.81 -8.66
CA LEU A 22 -8.57 -12.51 -7.38
C LEU A 22 -9.86 -12.28 -6.59
N GLN A 23 -10.98 -12.58 -7.23
CA GLN A 23 -12.31 -12.38 -6.65
C GLN A 23 -13.29 -13.47 -7.04
N LEU A 24 -14.34 -13.58 -6.24
CA LEU A 24 -15.55 -14.32 -6.56
C LEU A 24 -16.56 -13.36 -7.17
N VAL A 25 -17.15 -13.72 -8.32
CA VAL A 25 -18.16 -12.89 -9.01
C VAL A 25 -19.50 -13.62 -9.02
N GLN A 26 -20.54 -13.02 -8.46
CA GLN A 26 -21.85 -13.68 -8.39
C GLN A 26 -22.43 -13.94 -9.78
N ARG A 27 -22.83 -15.19 -10.05
CA ARG A 27 -23.52 -15.53 -11.29
C ARG A 27 -24.85 -14.80 -11.37
N GLY A 28 -25.09 -14.13 -12.50
CA GLY A 28 -26.29 -13.32 -12.72
C GLY A 28 -26.29 -11.95 -12.02
N ASN A 29 -25.26 -11.58 -11.26
CA ASN A 29 -25.07 -10.24 -10.73
C ASN A 29 -23.57 -9.88 -10.62
N PRO A 30 -22.92 -9.48 -11.73
CA PRO A 30 -21.48 -9.21 -11.74
C PRO A 30 -21.01 -8.04 -10.86
N ALA A 31 -21.94 -7.18 -10.41
CA ALA A 31 -21.62 -6.09 -9.48
C ALA A 31 -21.44 -6.58 -8.03
N ASN A 32 -21.90 -7.79 -7.70
CA ASN A 32 -21.66 -8.41 -6.40
C ASN A 32 -20.40 -9.27 -6.48
N THR A 33 -19.29 -8.72 -5.98
CA THR A 33 -18.01 -9.40 -5.93
C THR A 33 -17.54 -9.56 -4.49
N ILE A 34 -16.70 -10.56 -4.27
CA ILE A 34 -16.03 -10.80 -2.98
C ILE A 34 -14.54 -10.96 -3.27
N SER A 35 -13.71 -10.05 -2.76
CA SER A 35 -12.27 -10.18 -2.97
C SER A 35 -11.71 -11.29 -2.09
N ILE A 36 -10.79 -12.09 -2.64
CA ILE A 36 -10.03 -13.07 -1.86
C ILE A 36 -9.23 -12.38 -0.74
N PHE A 37 -8.83 -11.11 -0.94
CA PHE A 37 -8.09 -10.33 0.06
C PHE A 37 -8.94 -9.74 1.20
N GLU A 38 -10.26 -9.95 1.17
CA GLU A 38 -11.18 -9.67 2.28
C GLU A 38 -11.42 -10.90 3.17
N MET A 39 -10.85 -12.05 2.79
CA MET A 39 -10.95 -13.32 3.52
C MET A 39 -9.75 -13.51 4.44
N ASP A 40 -9.95 -14.31 5.49
CA ASP A 40 -8.88 -14.79 6.36
C ASP A 40 -8.10 -15.90 5.62
N ASP A 41 -6.81 -15.67 5.35
CA ASP A 41 -5.88 -16.66 4.77
C ASP A 41 -5.15 -17.39 5.91
N ASP A 42 -5.42 -18.68 6.06
CA ASP A 42 -4.79 -19.55 7.07
C ASP A 42 -3.62 -20.37 6.50
N GLY A 43 -3.26 -20.13 5.23
CA GLY A 43 -2.18 -20.83 4.52
C GLY A 43 -2.59 -22.15 3.86
N ASN A 44 -3.84 -22.61 4.06
CA ASN A 44 -4.42 -23.80 3.42
C ASN A 44 -5.73 -23.48 2.67
N GLY A 45 -6.04 -22.20 2.51
CA GLY A 45 -7.27 -21.75 1.87
C GLY A 45 -7.70 -20.40 2.41
N TYR A 46 -8.99 -20.11 2.21
CA TYR A 46 -9.60 -18.85 2.57
C TYR A 46 -10.85 -19.07 3.38
N SER A 47 -11.03 -18.29 4.44
CA SER A 47 -12.22 -18.40 5.27
C SER A 47 -12.82 -17.03 5.59
N PHE A 48 -14.14 -16.96 5.63
CA PHE A 48 -14.85 -15.70 5.85
C PHE A 48 -16.27 -15.93 6.34
N ASN A 49 -16.88 -14.88 6.89
CA ASN A 49 -18.28 -14.89 7.30
C ASN A 49 -19.16 -14.39 6.14
N TYR A 50 -19.87 -15.31 5.49
CA TYR A 50 -20.77 -15.01 4.40
C TYR A 50 -22.16 -14.64 4.92
N CYS A 51 -22.68 -13.49 4.50
CA CYS A 51 -24.04 -13.06 4.82
C CYS A 51 -25.03 -13.55 3.76
N ARG A 52 -25.94 -14.47 4.11
CA ARG A 52 -26.93 -15.01 3.16
C ARG A 52 -27.90 -13.96 2.62
N ASN A 53 -28.22 -12.95 3.44
CA ASN A 53 -29.14 -11.88 3.05
C ASN A 53 -28.54 -10.98 1.96
N ASN A 54 -27.24 -10.68 2.05
CA ASN A 54 -26.55 -9.73 1.17
C ASN A 54 -25.65 -10.41 0.14
N LYS A 55 -25.45 -11.72 0.27
CA LYS A 55 -24.60 -12.55 -0.59
C LYS A 55 -23.15 -12.05 -0.69
N THR A 56 -22.58 -11.57 0.43
CA THR A 56 -21.22 -11.01 0.50
C THR A 56 -20.58 -11.17 1.89
N ILE A 57 -19.32 -10.75 2.05
CA ILE A 57 -18.61 -10.68 3.35
C ILE A 57 -19.20 -9.52 4.16
N GLN A 58 -20.06 -9.86 5.11
CA GLN A 58 -20.79 -8.93 6.01
C GLN A 58 -21.77 -7.95 5.33
N GLY A 59 -22.97 -7.85 5.90
CA GLY A 59 -24.04 -6.97 5.44
C GLY A 59 -24.02 -5.58 6.07
N PRO A 60 -24.86 -4.63 5.59
CA PRO A 60 -25.06 -3.36 6.29
C PRO A 60 -25.51 -3.59 7.73
N GLY A 61 -24.85 -2.93 8.69
CA GLY A 61 -24.96 -3.17 10.14
C GLY A 61 -26.31 -2.87 10.80
N TRP A 62 -27.37 -2.64 10.02
CA TRP A 62 -28.71 -2.32 10.51
C TRP A 62 -29.61 -3.55 10.73
N GLN A 63 -29.24 -4.71 10.18
CA GLN A 63 -29.92 -5.99 10.42
C GLN A 63 -28.98 -6.97 11.13
N ARG A 64 -29.53 -7.88 11.95
CA ARG A 64 -28.75 -9.04 12.40
C ARG A 64 -28.41 -9.87 11.16
N PRO A 65 -27.14 -9.99 10.77
CA PRO A 65 -26.78 -10.70 9.55
C PRO A 65 -26.97 -12.20 9.77
N ASP A 66 -27.62 -12.88 8.81
CA ASP A 66 -27.60 -14.35 8.74
C ASP A 66 -26.23 -14.76 8.19
N LEU A 67 -25.33 -15.11 9.11
CA LEU A 67 -23.93 -15.42 8.81
C LEU A 67 -23.67 -16.92 8.84
N VAL A 68 -22.95 -17.39 7.83
CA VAL A 68 -22.35 -18.72 7.81
C VAL A 68 -20.84 -18.59 7.58
N ARG A 69 -20.04 -19.34 8.35
CA ARG A 69 -18.61 -19.43 8.09
C ARG A 69 -18.39 -20.29 6.85
N VAL A 70 -17.67 -19.74 5.88
CA VAL A 70 -17.30 -20.43 4.64
C VAL A 70 -15.80 -20.69 4.68
N HIS A 71 -15.40 -21.83 4.14
CA HIS A 71 -14.00 -22.17 3.88
C HIS A 71 -13.88 -22.57 2.40
N LEU A 72 -12.91 -21.98 1.71
CA LEU A 72 -12.59 -22.23 0.32
C LEU A 72 -11.16 -22.79 0.23
N PRO A 73 -10.91 -23.74 -0.67
CA PRO A 73 -9.54 -24.13 -1.01
C PRO A 73 -8.75 -22.96 -1.62
N GLU A 74 -7.45 -23.18 -1.80
CA GLU A 74 -6.57 -22.25 -2.52
C GLU A 74 -6.93 -22.13 -4.01
N LEU A 75 -6.58 -21.00 -4.64
CA LEU A 75 -6.90 -20.72 -6.04
C LEU A 75 -6.20 -21.70 -7.00
N VAL A 76 -5.00 -22.18 -6.66
CA VAL A 76 -4.32 -23.26 -7.39
C VAL A 76 -5.11 -24.56 -7.45
N GLU A 77 -6.04 -24.80 -6.50
CA GLU A 77 -6.94 -25.96 -6.54
C GLU A 77 -8.27 -25.63 -7.22
N MET A 78 -8.83 -24.46 -6.91
CA MET A 78 -10.14 -24.05 -7.43
C MET A 78 -10.13 -23.68 -8.91
N ASP A 79 -9.03 -23.09 -9.38
CA ASP A 79 -8.87 -22.62 -10.76
C ASP A 79 -7.38 -22.67 -11.22
N PRO A 80 -6.82 -23.88 -11.37
CA PRO A 80 -5.41 -24.05 -11.76
C PRO A 80 -5.12 -23.47 -13.14
N GLU A 81 -6.06 -23.52 -14.08
CA GLU A 81 -5.89 -22.93 -15.42
C GLU A 81 -5.83 -21.39 -15.36
N GLY A 82 -6.67 -20.77 -14.53
CA GLY A 82 -6.63 -19.33 -14.29
C GLY A 82 -5.31 -18.89 -13.64
N MET A 83 -4.85 -19.65 -12.64
CA MET A 83 -3.56 -19.38 -11.97
C MET A 83 -2.37 -19.56 -12.92
N ALA A 84 -2.38 -20.62 -13.74
CA ALA A 84 -1.37 -20.85 -14.77
C ALA A 84 -1.28 -19.66 -15.73
N ALA A 85 -2.43 -19.23 -16.26
CA ALA A 85 -2.49 -18.14 -17.22
C ALA A 85 -2.03 -16.80 -16.62
N LYS A 86 -2.54 -16.44 -15.44
CA LYS A 86 -2.22 -15.16 -14.76
C LYS A 86 -0.73 -15.02 -14.43
N TYR A 87 -0.12 -16.08 -13.93
CA TYR A 87 1.29 -16.06 -13.50
C TYR A 87 2.26 -16.58 -14.57
N GLY A 88 1.79 -16.89 -15.78
CA GLY A 88 2.63 -17.34 -16.89
C GLY A 88 3.33 -18.67 -16.65
N LEU A 89 2.69 -19.58 -15.91
CA LEU A 89 3.24 -20.88 -15.54
C LEU A 89 2.58 -22.02 -16.35
N PRO A 90 3.31 -23.09 -16.70
CA PRO A 90 2.69 -24.32 -17.20
C PRO A 90 1.73 -24.93 -16.19
N LEU A 91 0.59 -25.46 -16.65
CA LEU A 91 -0.41 -26.10 -15.77
C LEU A 91 0.20 -27.25 -14.94
N SER A 92 1.13 -28.00 -15.53
CA SER A 92 1.87 -29.07 -14.85
C SER A 92 2.63 -28.61 -13.61
N ASP A 93 3.07 -27.35 -13.61
CA ASP A 93 3.95 -26.79 -12.59
C ASP A 93 3.17 -26.36 -11.35
N LEU A 94 1.83 -26.33 -11.41
CA LEU A 94 0.97 -26.02 -10.28
C LEU A 94 0.71 -27.23 -9.38
N LYS A 95 0.99 -28.45 -9.85
CA LYS A 95 0.70 -29.67 -9.09
C LYS A 95 1.46 -29.69 -7.76
N GLY A 96 0.72 -29.66 -6.65
CA GLY A 96 1.28 -29.68 -5.29
C GLY A 96 1.91 -28.36 -4.85
N LYS A 97 1.75 -27.28 -5.63
CA LYS A 97 2.07 -25.93 -5.18
C LYS A 97 0.89 -25.35 -4.40
N ARG A 98 1.20 -24.40 -3.53
CA ARG A 98 0.23 -23.52 -2.87
C ARG A 98 0.11 -22.20 -3.61
N ASP A 99 -0.92 -21.43 -3.28
CA ASP A 99 -1.06 -20.05 -3.77
C ASP A 99 0.18 -19.22 -3.45
N LEU A 100 0.73 -19.37 -2.25
CA LEU A 100 1.95 -18.65 -1.84
C LEU A 100 3.14 -18.96 -2.77
N ASP A 101 3.26 -20.20 -3.25
CA ASP A 101 4.39 -20.64 -4.10
C ASP A 101 4.27 -20.11 -5.54
N VAL A 102 3.10 -19.59 -5.91
CA VAL A 102 2.78 -19.08 -7.25
C VAL A 102 2.68 -17.56 -7.25
N MET A 103 2.08 -16.98 -6.21
CA MET A 103 1.79 -15.54 -6.11
C MET A 103 2.97 -14.70 -5.62
N VAL A 104 3.99 -15.33 -5.03
CA VAL A 104 5.12 -14.64 -4.42
C VAL A 104 6.42 -15.04 -5.12
N ASP A 105 7.29 -14.05 -5.36
CA ASP A 105 8.65 -14.30 -5.82
C ASP A 105 9.42 -15.11 -4.77
N LYS A 106 9.67 -16.38 -5.10
CA LYS A 106 10.34 -17.33 -4.22
C LYS A 106 11.79 -16.95 -3.95
N GLU A 107 12.50 -16.40 -4.93
CA GLU A 107 13.90 -15.99 -4.75
C GLU A 107 13.98 -14.79 -3.80
N ALA A 108 13.13 -13.79 -4.01
CA ALA A 108 13.02 -12.64 -3.11
C ALA A 108 12.66 -13.07 -1.68
N LEU A 109 11.71 -14.00 -1.54
CA LEU A 109 11.30 -14.56 -0.25
C LEU A 109 12.46 -15.30 0.44
N GLU A 110 13.15 -16.18 -0.27
CA GLU A 110 14.27 -16.94 0.29
C GLU A 110 15.42 -16.03 0.73
N LEU A 111 15.79 -15.03 -0.09
CA LEU A 111 16.80 -14.04 0.26
C LEU A 111 16.40 -13.27 1.53
N ARG A 112 15.15 -12.83 1.61
CA ARG A 112 14.64 -12.11 2.77
C ARG A 112 14.61 -12.97 4.03
N LEU A 113 14.23 -14.23 3.91
CA LEU A 113 14.23 -15.20 5.01
C LEU A 113 15.64 -15.53 5.50
N LYS A 114 16.64 -15.52 4.61
CA LYS A 114 18.07 -15.65 4.95
C LYS A 114 18.68 -14.38 5.57
N GLY A 115 17.89 -13.32 5.72
CA GLY A 115 18.29 -12.08 6.40
C GLY A 115 18.71 -10.94 5.48
N ARG A 116 18.63 -11.09 4.15
CA ARG A 116 18.91 -9.98 3.23
C ARG A 116 17.77 -8.97 3.30
N LEU A 117 18.08 -7.73 3.69
CA LEU A 117 17.09 -6.65 3.72
C LEU A 117 16.75 -6.20 2.29
N PRO A 118 15.49 -5.81 2.03
CA PRO A 118 15.14 -5.11 0.80
C PRO A 118 15.91 -3.79 0.69
N THR A 119 16.00 -3.27 -0.52
CA THR A 119 16.69 -2.00 -0.79
C THR A 119 15.75 -0.98 -1.42
N MET A 120 16.00 0.29 -1.13
CA MET A 120 15.31 1.44 -1.71
C MET A 120 16.37 2.35 -2.35
N GLU A 121 16.25 2.63 -3.64
CA GLU A 121 17.05 3.65 -4.30
C GLU A 121 16.31 4.98 -4.34
N ILE A 122 16.95 6.04 -3.85
CA ILE A 122 16.44 7.41 -3.92
C ILE A 122 17.47 8.28 -4.62
N ALA A 123 17.15 8.75 -5.82
CA ALA A 123 18.03 9.61 -6.63
C ALA A 123 19.47 9.08 -6.78
N GLY A 124 19.60 7.76 -7.03
CA GLY A 124 20.90 7.08 -7.21
C GLY A 124 21.58 6.63 -5.91
N HIS A 125 20.97 6.88 -4.74
CA HIS A 125 21.51 6.46 -3.45
C HIS A 125 20.73 5.27 -2.90
N VAL A 126 21.44 4.21 -2.53
CA VAL A 126 20.82 2.96 -2.06
C VAL A 126 20.75 2.94 -0.54
N PHE A 127 19.57 2.59 -0.03
CA PHE A 127 19.29 2.38 1.37
C PHE A 127 18.80 0.94 1.59
N TYR A 128 19.17 0.35 2.72
CA TYR A 128 18.49 -0.82 3.26
C TYR A 128 17.18 -0.40 3.91
N VAL A 129 16.11 -1.13 3.61
CA VAL A 129 14.84 -1.03 4.33
C VAL A 129 14.99 -1.80 5.64
N ASP A 130 15.22 -1.09 6.74
CA ASP A 130 15.54 -1.69 8.04
C ASP A 130 14.40 -1.43 9.03
N ILE A 131 13.38 -2.29 9.00
CA ILE A 131 12.20 -2.19 9.87
C ILE A 131 12.56 -2.34 11.36
N HIS A 132 13.63 -3.08 11.66
CA HIS A 132 14.07 -3.26 13.05
C HIS A 132 14.66 -1.96 13.62
N MET A 133 15.43 -1.24 12.80
CA MET A 133 15.96 0.08 13.15
C MET A 133 15.01 1.24 12.83
N ASP A 134 13.80 0.95 12.33
CA ASP A 134 12.78 1.92 11.96
C ASP A 134 13.25 2.98 10.95
N MET A 135 14.05 2.58 9.95
CA MET A 135 14.66 3.52 9.02
C MET A 135 15.03 2.93 7.65
N LEU A 136 15.17 3.81 6.67
CA LEU A 136 16.01 3.61 5.50
C LEU A 136 17.48 3.86 5.91
N ARG A 137 18.21 2.77 6.14
CA ARG A 137 19.61 2.81 6.58
C ARG A 137 20.53 2.89 5.35
N PRO A 138 21.47 3.84 5.28
CA PRO A 138 22.37 3.97 4.13
C PRO A 138 23.14 2.67 3.88
N HIS A 139 23.29 2.31 2.60
CA HIS A 139 24.00 1.09 2.22
C HIS A 139 25.52 1.21 2.40
N ASP A 140 26.09 2.33 1.94
CA ASP A 140 27.53 2.58 1.84
C ASP A 140 27.97 3.97 2.35
N ASP A 141 27.02 4.79 2.82
CA ASP A 141 27.28 6.12 3.37
C ASP A 141 27.16 6.12 4.90
N PHE A 142 28.26 5.83 5.59
CA PHE A 142 28.32 5.79 7.05
C PHE A 142 28.26 7.18 7.71
N GLN A 143 28.31 8.27 6.94
CA GLN A 143 28.14 9.63 7.47
C GLN A 143 26.68 10.05 7.49
N SER A 144 25.88 9.53 6.56
CA SER A 144 24.43 9.75 6.56
C SER A 144 23.77 9.08 7.78
N LYS A 145 22.87 9.82 8.43
CA LYS A 145 22.07 9.32 9.56
C LYS A 145 20.95 8.37 9.12
N GLY A 146 20.73 8.22 7.81
CA GLY A 146 19.57 7.55 7.23
C GLY A 146 18.27 8.35 7.40
N ILE A 147 17.16 7.71 7.04
CA ILE A 147 15.83 8.34 7.04
C ILE A 147 14.91 7.51 7.92
N ARG A 148 14.48 8.02 9.08
CA ARG A 148 13.57 7.30 9.98
C ARG A 148 12.16 7.31 9.41
N PHE A 149 11.45 6.19 9.51
CA PHE A 149 10.06 6.10 9.02
C PHE A 149 9.12 7.00 9.81
N GLU A 150 9.32 7.13 11.13
CA GLU A 150 8.54 8.06 11.96
C GLU A 150 8.60 9.52 11.47
N ASP A 151 9.75 9.96 10.94
CA ASP A 151 9.91 11.31 10.40
C ASP A 151 9.13 11.50 9.09
N LEU A 152 8.73 10.41 8.41
CA LEU A 152 8.01 10.42 7.15
C LEU A 152 6.48 10.41 7.30
N GLU A 153 5.96 10.11 8.49
CA GLU A 153 4.51 9.96 8.72
C GLU A 153 3.71 11.20 8.32
N ILE A 154 4.24 12.40 8.57
CA ILE A 154 3.59 13.66 8.17
C ILE A 154 3.56 13.87 6.65
N TYR A 155 4.38 13.12 5.91
CA TYR A 155 4.53 13.15 4.47
C TYR A 155 3.81 11.99 3.77
N TYR A 156 3.08 11.17 4.51
CA TYR A 156 2.29 10.08 3.94
C TYR A 156 1.01 10.62 3.28
N ASP A 157 0.87 10.36 1.98
CA ASP A 157 -0.26 10.81 1.17
C ASP A 157 -1.45 9.87 1.31
N ASN A 158 -2.18 10.01 2.43
CA ASN A 158 -3.40 9.28 2.72
C ASN A 158 -4.56 9.58 1.75
N GLU A 159 -4.58 10.75 1.11
CA GLU A 159 -5.69 11.19 0.25
C GLU A 159 -5.47 10.89 -1.24
N GLY A 160 -4.23 10.67 -1.66
CA GLY A 160 -3.86 10.41 -3.04
C GLY A 160 -3.31 9.01 -3.25
N THR A 161 -1.99 8.90 -3.20
CA THR A 161 -1.22 7.76 -3.71
C THR A 161 -1.03 6.61 -2.72
N GLY A 162 -1.22 6.85 -1.41
CA GLY A 162 -0.87 5.85 -0.38
C GLY A 162 0.63 5.59 -0.30
N GLU A 163 1.43 6.61 -0.62
CA GLU A 163 2.90 6.59 -0.61
C GLU A 163 3.44 7.69 0.32
N TYR A 164 4.68 7.55 0.74
CA TYR A 164 5.46 8.68 1.25
C TYR A 164 5.82 9.59 0.08
N ILE A 165 5.56 10.90 0.22
CA ILE A 165 6.04 11.93 -0.73
C ILE A 165 6.88 12.92 0.05
N ILE A 166 8.21 12.78 -0.04
CA ILE A 166 9.13 13.47 0.87
C ILE A 166 10.01 14.47 0.11
N PRO A 167 10.43 15.59 0.74
CA PRO A 167 11.52 16.41 0.24
C PRO A 167 12.85 15.68 0.45
N TYR A 168 13.67 15.66 -0.58
CA TYR A 168 14.95 14.98 -0.57
C TYR A 168 16.03 15.87 -1.17
N HIS A 169 17.19 15.95 -0.52
CA HIS A 169 18.33 16.69 -1.00
C HIS A 169 19.29 15.73 -1.74
N PRO A 170 19.33 15.71 -3.09
CA PRO A 170 20.11 14.73 -3.84
C PRO A 170 21.63 14.88 -3.66
N GLY A 171 22.11 16.12 -3.47
CA GLY A 171 23.54 16.40 -3.19
C GLY A 171 24.02 15.92 -1.83
N ARG A 172 23.22 16.10 -0.77
CA ARG A 172 23.51 15.65 0.61
C ARG A 172 23.08 14.22 0.88
N ARG A 173 22.25 13.63 0.01
CA ARG A 173 21.74 12.25 0.08
C ARG A 173 20.82 12.02 1.28
N GLU A 174 20.10 13.06 1.68
CA GLU A 174 19.35 13.10 2.93
C GLU A 174 17.90 13.54 2.68
N PHE A 175 16.99 12.97 3.47
CA PHE A 175 15.69 13.58 3.70
C PHE A 175 15.89 14.93 4.42
N GLU A 176 15.16 15.94 3.98
CA GLU A 176 15.19 17.27 4.60
C GLU A 176 13.77 17.71 4.95
N ASP A 177 13.52 17.91 6.24
CA ASP A 177 12.23 18.39 6.72
C ASP A 177 12.02 19.86 6.34
N VAL A 178 10.81 20.21 5.90
CA VAL A 178 10.46 21.57 5.49
C VAL A 178 9.42 22.17 6.44
N ASP A 179 9.47 23.49 6.66
CA ASP A 179 8.48 24.18 7.51
C ASP A 179 7.11 24.25 6.81
N LEU A 180 6.33 23.19 6.94
CA LEU A 180 4.98 23.10 6.37
C LEU A 180 4.04 24.21 6.87
N HIS A 181 4.32 24.84 8.01
CA HIS A 181 3.45 25.89 8.56
C HIS A 181 3.62 27.23 7.83
N ASN A 182 4.83 27.54 7.38
CA ASN A 182 5.17 28.84 6.80
C ASN A 182 5.69 28.77 5.36
N MET A 183 5.93 27.57 4.80
CA MET A 183 6.42 27.40 3.44
C MET A 183 5.45 28.03 2.42
N VAL A 184 5.95 29.00 1.67
CA VAL A 184 5.24 29.66 0.54
C VAL A 184 5.89 29.38 -0.81
N GLU A 185 7.11 28.85 -0.82
CA GLU A 185 7.85 28.37 -1.98
C GLU A 185 8.57 27.08 -1.58
N PHE A 186 8.65 26.12 -2.51
CA PHE A 186 9.38 24.89 -2.27
C PHE A 186 10.88 25.14 -2.43
N PRO A 187 11.75 24.63 -1.54
CA PRO A 187 13.20 24.82 -1.65
C PRO A 187 13.76 24.33 -2.98
N LYS A 188 14.69 25.09 -3.57
CA LYS A 188 15.19 24.86 -4.95
C LYS A 188 16.24 23.75 -5.06
N ASP A 189 16.87 23.44 -3.94
CA ASP A 189 17.87 22.40 -3.75
C ASP A 189 17.26 21.04 -3.40
N LEU A 190 15.96 21.02 -3.08
CA LEU A 190 15.20 19.81 -2.79
C LEU A 190 14.42 19.34 -4.02
N ILE A 191 14.27 18.03 -4.13
CA ILE A 191 13.34 17.36 -5.03
C ILE A 191 12.26 16.66 -4.22
N LEU A 192 11.11 16.38 -4.84
CA LEU A 192 10.13 15.48 -4.26
C LEU A 192 10.32 14.08 -4.82
N VAL A 193 10.34 13.09 -3.93
CA VAL A 193 10.41 11.67 -4.27
C VAL A 193 9.27 10.91 -3.60
N GLY A 194 8.72 9.94 -4.34
CA GLY A 194 7.59 9.12 -3.92
C GLY A 194 7.99 7.66 -3.80
N PHE A 195 7.62 7.01 -2.69
CA PHE A 195 7.81 5.56 -2.52
C PHE A 195 6.82 4.95 -1.51
N PRO A 196 6.58 3.63 -1.57
CA PRO A 196 5.60 2.97 -0.70
C PRO A 196 5.89 3.09 0.80
N HIS A 197 4.84 3.05 1.62
CA HIS A 197 4.93 2.87 3.07
C HIS A 197 5.76 1.62 3.44
N GLU A 198 6.49 1.64 4.55
CA GLU A 198 7.41 0.57 4.97
C GLU A 198 6.74 -0.80 5.12
N ARG A 199 5.43 -0.86 5.40
CA ARG A 199 4.65 -2.11 5.39
C ARG A 199 4.65 -2.83 4.04
N PHE A 200 4.85 -2.09 2.95
CA PHE A 200 4.99 -2.62 1.60
C PHE A 200 6.45 -2.82 1.20
N LEU A 201 7.38 -2.09 1.82
CA LEU A 201 8.81 -2.20 1.52
C LEU A 201 9.42 -3.46 2.13
N ASP A 202 9.03 -3.82 3.36
CA ASP A 202 9.46 -5.07 4.01
C ASP A 202 8.32 -5.67 4.85
N PRO A 203 7.32 -6.31 4.21
CA PRO A 203 6.19 -6.92 4.92
C PRO A 203 6.64 -7.98 5.93
N ILE A 204 7.73 -8.70 5.66
CA ILE A 204 8.31 -9.69 6.58
C ILE A 204 8.90 -9.00 7.82
N GLY A 205 9.61 -7.89 7.64
CA GLY A 205 10.12 -7.06 8.74
C GLY A 205 8.99 -6.55 9.62
N CYS A 206 7.92 -6.02 9.01
CA CYS A 206 6.74 -5.54 9.74
C CYS A 206 6.02 -6.66 10.49
N ASN A 207 5.81 -7.82 9.87
CA ASN A 207 5.21 -8.98 10.52
C ASN A 207 6.00 -9.40 11.76
N ARG A 208 7.35 -9.44 11.67
CA ARG A 208 8.23 -9.75 12.81
C ARG A 208 8.10 -8.70 13.92
N LYS A 209 8.14 -7.41 13.57
CA LYS A 209 8.02 -6.30 14.53
C LYS A 209 6.68 -6.35 15.27
N ALA A 210 5.60 -6.72 14.58
CA ALA A 210 4.25 -6.82 15.13
C ALA A 210 3.93 -8.16 15.81
N GLY A 211 4.81 -9.16 15.74
CA GLY A 211 4.60 -10.49 16.34
C GLY A 211 3.66 -11.40 15.53
N TYR A 212 3.44 -11.11 14.25
CA TYR A 212 2.68 -11.96 13.34
C TYR A 212 3.54 -13.08 12.74
N ASP A 213 2.89 -14.09 12.16
CA ASP A 213 3.59 -15.05 11.31
C ASP A 213 4.30 -14.31 10.17
N LYS A 214 5.55 -14.70 9.90
CA LYS A 214 6.41 -14.01 8.93
C LYS A 214 5.85 -14.04 7.50
N LEU A 215 5.04 -15.04 7.15
CA LEU A 215 4.43 -15.21 5.82
C LEU A 215 3.03 -14.59 5.73
N HIS A 216 2.52 -14.03 6.83
CA HIS A 216 1.20 -13.43 6.89
C HIS A 216 1.06 -12.31 5.83
N GLY A 217 -0.04 -12.36 5.06
CA GLY A 217 -0.39 -11.32 4.09
C GLY A 217 0.51 -11.24 2.84
N LEU A 218 1.50 -12.13 2.66
CA LEU A 218 2.43 -12.05 1.53
C LEU A 218 1.77 -12.30 0.15
N LYS A 219 0.63 -13.01 0.10
CA LYS A 219 -0.17 -13.14 -1.13
C LYS A 219 -0.76 -11.79 -1.58
N LYS A 220 -1.00 -10.86 -0.65
CA LYS A 220 -1.53 -9.50 -0.90
C LYS A 220 -0.43 -8.47 -1.09
N THR A 221 0.63 -8.58 -0.29
CA THR A 221 1.81 -7.72 -0.34
C THR A 221 3.05 -8.57 -0.57
N PRO A 222 3.34 -8.94 -1.83
CA PRO A 222 4.50 -9.77 -2.14
C PRO A 222 5.81 -9.07 -1.78
N VAL A 223 6.77 -9.87 -1.33
CA VAL A 223 8.13 -9.39 -1.07
C VAL A 223 8.83 -8.97 -2.36
N LYS A 224 9.68 -7.94 -2.26
CA LYS A 224 10.59 -7.51 -3.30
C LYS A 224 11.98 -7.28 -2.71
N THR A 225 13.02 -7.48 -3.50
CA THR A 225 14.40 -7.25 -3.09
C THR A 225 14.86 -5.80 -3.27
N HIS A 226 14.19 -5.08 -4.18
CA HIS A 226 14.58 -3.72 -4.56
C HIS A 226 13.36 -2.87 -4.94
N PHE A 227 13.45 -1.59 -4.61
CA PHE A 227 12.51 -0.53 -4.94
C PHE A 227 13.29 0.69 -5.43
N SER A 228 12.66 1.49 -6.28
CA SER A 228 13.22 2.76 -6.72
C SER A 228 12.17 3.85 -6.49
N ALA A 229 12.57 4.92 -5.81
CA ALA A 229 11.70 6.07 -5.60
C ALA A 229 11.49 6.82 -6.92
N ARG A 230 10.24 7.23 -7.17
CA ARG A 230 9.90 8.03 -8.36
C ARG A 230 10.08 9.51 -8.07
N ALA A 231 10.54 10.28 -9.05
CA ALA A 231 10.43 11.73 -8.99
C ALA A 231 8.96 12.15 -9.01
N VAL A 232 8.61 13.15 -8.20
CA VAL A 232 7.23 13.66 -8.09
C VAL A 232 7.21 15.13 -8.46
N ASP A 233 6.33 15.50 -9.39
CA ASP A 233 6.09 16.90 -9.69
C ASP A 233 5.39 17.57 -8.50
N LEU A 234 5.82 18.79 -8.18
CA LEU A 234 5.22 19.58 -7.10
C LEU A 234 3.71 19.79 -7.30
N LYS A 235 3.27 19.90 -8.55
CA LYS A 235 1.89 20.19 -8.92
C LYS A 235 0.98 19.01 -8.55
N GLY A 236 -0.11 19.29 -7.86
CA GLY A 236 -1.11 18.31 -7.43
C GLY A 236 -0.79 17.64 -6.08
N THR A 237 0.39 17.90 -5.51
CA THR A 237 0.81 17.30 -4.23
C THR A 237 0.28 18.07 -3.02
N ILE A 238 0.41 17.45 -1.84
CA ILE A 238 0.14 18.10 -0.55
C ILE A 238 0.95 19.39 -0.37
N PHE A 239 2.18 19.45 -0.87
CA PHE A 239 3.05 20.63 -0.78
C PHE A 239 2.47 21.82 -1.53
N GLN A 240 1.90 21.61 -2.72
CA GLN A 240 1.21 22.69 -3.43
C GLN A 240 0.05 23.25 -2.60
N ARG A 241 -0.80 22.37 -2.07
CA ARG A 241 -1.96 22.76 -1.26
C ARG A 241 -1.53 23.54 -0.01
N ILE A 242 -0.43 23.13 0.63
CA ILE A 242 0.14 23.80 1.80
C ILE A 242 0.63 25.20 1.44
N MET A 243 1.41 25.36 0.37
CA MET A 243 1.90 26.68 -0.05
C MET A 243 0.75 27.62 -0.40
N ASP A 244 -0.25 27.15 -1.14
CA ASP A 244 -1.41 27.97 -1.51
C ASP A 244 -2.20 28.42 -0.27
N ARG A 245 -2.36 27.53 0.72
CA ARG A 245 -2.97 27.85 2.02
C ARG A 245 -2.14 28.90 2.77
N ASN A 246 -0.82 28.77 2.80
CA ASN A 246 0.06 29.67 3.53
C ASN A 246 0.09 31.07 2.90
N ARG A 247 0.17 31.18 1.56
CA ARG A 247 0.03 32.44 0.84
C ARG A 247 -1.28 33.15 1.17
N GLY A 248 -2.41 32.43 1.12
CA GLY A 248 -3.71 32.98 1.49
C GLY A 248 -3.82 33.43 2.96
N ARG A 249 -3.11 32.77 3.89
CA ARG A 249 -3.03 33.22 5.29
C ARG A 249 -2.25 34.53 5.43
N LEU A 250 -1.18 34.71 4.66
CA LEU A 250 -0.37 35.95 4.66
C LEU A 250 -1.17 37.12 4.09
N GLU A 251 -1.81 36.97 2.94
CA GLU A 251 -2.67 37.99 2.32
C GLU A 251 -3.81 38.45 3.27
N LYS A 252 -4.41 37.51 4.01
CA LYS A 252 -5.44 37.81 5.03
C LYS A 252 -4.89 38.57 6.24
N LYS A 253 -3.63 38.32 6.64
CA LYS A 253 -2.98 39.08 7.72
C LYS A 253 -2.65 40.51 7.26
N GLU A 254 -2.12 40.67 6.06
CA GLU A 254 -1.79 41.99 5.50
C GLU A 254 -3.03 42.87 5.31
N SER A 255 -4.12 42.31 4.79
CA SER A 255 -5.39 43.03 4.62
C SER A 255 -6.04 43.46 5.94
N ARG A 256 -5.87 42.68 7.02
CA ARG A 256 -6.33 43.06 8.37
C ARG A 256 -5.45 44.14 9.02
N GLY A 257 -4.13 44.11 8.77
CA GLY A 257 -3.19 45.14 9.23
C GLY A 257 -3.36 46.50 8.54
N ARG A 258 -3.96 46.54 7.35
CA ARG A 258 -4.23 47.76 6.57
C ARG A 258 -5.59 48.42 6.84
N ARG A 259 -6.39 47.95 7.80
CA ARG A 259 -7.65 48.65 8.18
C ARG A 259 -7.32 50.06 8.69
N PRO A 260 -7.88 51.14 8.11
CA PRO A 260 -7.54 52.49 8.51
C PRO A 260 -7.94 52.71 9.97
N LYS A 261 -7.02 53.27 10.77
CA LYS A 261 -7.34 53.81 12.10
C LYS A 261 -8.47 54.82 11.89
N GLN A 262 -9.68 54.54 12.39
CA GLN A 262 -10.75 55.52 12.40
C GLN A 262 -10.22 56.75 13.13
N GLY A 263 -10.10 57.87 12.40
CA GLY A 263 -9.64 59.13 12.95
C GLY A 263 -10.52 59.59 14.10
N PRO A 264 -10.01 60.45 15.01
CA PRO A 264 -10.72 60.83 16.22
C PRO A 264 -12.06 61.47 15.86
N ARG A 265 -13.15 60.98 16.48
CA ARG A 265 -14.46 61.64 16.46
C ARG A 265 -14.29 63.04 17.03
N LYS A 266 -14.44 64.07 16.20
CA LYS A 266 -14.59 65.45 16.66
C LYS A 266 -15.96 65.57 17.34
N ILE A 267 -15.93 66.05 18.58
CA ILE A 267 -17.09 66.43 19.41
C ILE A 267 -17.53 67.83 18.99
#